data_AF-A0A961TWN1-F1
#
_entry.id   AF-A0A961TWN1-F1
#
_cell.length_a   1.000
_cell.length_b   1.000
_cell.length_c   1.000
_cell.angle_alpha   90.00
_cell.angle_beta   90.00
_cell.angle_gamma   90.00
#
_symmetry.space_group_name_H-M   'P 1'
#
loop_
_entity.id
_entity.type
_entity.pdbx_description
1 polymer ?
#
loop_
_entity_poly.entity_id
_entity_poly.type
_entity_poly.pdbx_seq_one_letter_code
_entity_poly.pdbx_strand_id
1 'polypeptide(L)'
;VKLSASDDSGPLARLLMYETADVAKLTVTRAGTEIFAVNGTHIEATEPTAGNPLTFSLSTDGFNADLSGIEDPKSKAVLQALGYEKITGNIEMDGSWQPTDGRMTLSSYDMTVDNAGTLGLTFDLGGYTPDFIKSMQDMQKKMASQPAGADNSAQGLAMLGMMQQLTFHTASIRFDDDSLTTKVLDFVANMQGVQPSDIANQAKAIVPIMMAQVIQDQALIKNVSEALTTFLDDPKSLEINAAPAQPVPFALIAAGAMSAPQELPKTLGVTVTAND
;
A
#
# COMPACT_ATOMS: atom_id res chain seq x y z
N VAL A 1 -8.80 -26.96 -4.74
CA VAL A 1 -9.96 -26.07 -5.01
C VAL A 1 -11.18 -26.66 -4.34
N LYS A 2 -11.56 -26.15 -3.17
CA LYS A 2 -12.88 -26.43 -2.58
C LYS A 2 -13.74 -25.19 -2.85
N LEU A 3 -14.70 -25.33 -3.74
CA LEU A 3 -15.62 -24.25 -4.13
C LEU A 3 -16.62 -24.03 -2.99
N SER A 4 -16.93 -22.76 -2.68
CA SER A 4 -18.03 -22.47 -1.74
C SER A 4 -19.36 -22.97 -2.32
N ALA A 5 -20.24 -23.42 -1.44
CA ALA A 5 -21.48 -24.09 -1.82
C ALA A 5 -22.63 -23.11 -2.15
N SER A 6 -22.35 -21.85 -2.47
CA SER A 6 -23.41 -20.86 -2.72
C SER A 6 -23.74 -20.77 -4.22
N ASP A 7 -24.89 -21.31 -4.63
CA ASP A 7 -25.57 -21.09 -5.92
C ASP A 7 -26.02 -19.62 -6.15
N ASP A 8 -25.56 -18.70 -5.32
CA ASP A 8 -25.99 -17.31 -5.32
C ASP A 8 -25.05 -16.45 -6.18
N SER A 9 -25.61 -15.66 -7.09
CA SER A 9 -24.81 -14.83 -8.04
C SER A 9 -24.44 -13.45 -7.49
N GLY A 10 -24.59 -13.26 -6.17
CA GLY A 10 -24.37 -12.00 -5.47
C GLY A 10 -22.89 -11.58 -5.37
N PRO A 11 -22.61 -10.30 -5.04
CA PRO A 11 -21.24 -9.79 -4.89
C PRO A 11 -20.39 -10.59 -3.88
N LEU A 12 -21.02 -11.09 -2.81
CA LEU A 12 -20.40 -11.92 -1.78
C LEU A 12 -19.94 -13.27 -2.32
N ALA A 13 -20.77 -13.97 -3.08
CA ALA A 13 -20.44 -15.28 -3.66
C ALA A 13 -19.31 -15.20 -4.70
N ARG A 14 -19.15 -14.06 -5.38
CA ARG A 14 -18.00 -13.80 -6.26
C ARG A 14 -16.70 -13.51 -5.50
N LEU A 15 -16.80 -12.94 -4.30
CA LEU A 15 -15.65 -12.71 -3.40
C LEU A 15 -15.25 -14.01 -2.68
N LEU A 16 -16.21 -14.86 -2.35
CA LEU A 16 -16.07 -16.10 -1.58
C LEU A 16 -15.98 -17.35 -2.47
N MET A 17 -15.45 -17.27 -3.69
CA MET A 17 -15.45 -18.44 -4.60
C MET A 17 -14.64 -19.64 -4.07
N TYR A 18 -13.74 -19.44 -3.10
CA TYR A 18 -12.86 -20.48 -2.57
C TYR A 18 -12.69 -20.34 -1.05
N GLU A 19 -12.88 -21.43 -0.30
CA GLU A 19 -12.45 -21.52 1.10
C GLU A 19 -10.92 -21.62 1.19
N THR A 20 -10.35 -22.43 0.29
CA THR A 20 -8.91 -22.58 0.11
C THR A 20 -8.56 -22.72 -1.37
N ALA A 21 -7.47 -22.07 -1.78
CA ALA A 21 -6.90 -22.22 -3.11
C ALA A 21 -5.38 -22.27 -3.04
N ASP A 22 -4.82 -23.30 -3.65
CA ASP A 22 -3.38 -23.49 -3.83
C ASP A 22 -3.03 -23.34 -5.31
N VAL A 23 -2.12 -22.42 -5.60
CA VAL A 23 -1.62 -22.19 -6.96
C VAL A 23 -0.13 -22.47 -6.98
N ALA A 24 0.27 -23.57 -7.62
CA ALA A 24 1.65 -24.02 -7.62
C ALA A 24 2.61 -23.03 -8.28
N LYS A 25 2.22 -22.44 -9.42
CA LYS A 25 3.02 -21.45 -10.14
C LYS A 25 2.14 -20.53 -10.98
N LEU A 26 2.40 -19.22 -10.88
CA LEU A 26 1.90 -18.20 -11.80
C LEU A 26 3.09 -17.54 -12.48
N THR A 27 3.04 -17.37 -13.79
CA THR A 27 4.15 -16.80 -14.58
C THR A 27 3.64 -15.74 -15.54
N VAL A 28 4.37 -14.63 -15.64
CA VAL A 28 4.16 -13.61 -16.66
C VAL A 28 5.36 -13.60 -17.59
N THR A 29 5.09 -13.66 -18.90
CA THR A 29 6.12 -13.68 -19.94
C THR A 29 5.98 -12.49 -20.88
N ARG A 30 7.10 -11.89 -21.29
CA ARG A 30 7.18 -10.89 -22.37
C ARG A 30 8.06 -11.43 -23.49
N ALA A 31 7.51 -11.49 -24.71
CA ALA A 31 8.20 -12.03 -25.89
C ALA A 31 8.79 -13.44 -25.69
N GLY A 32 8.13 -14.29 -24.89
CA GLY A 32 8.57 -15.65 -24.58
C GLY A 32 9.56 -15.76 -23.42
N THR A 33 10.03 -14.65 -22.87
CA THR A 33 10.90 -14.61 -21.68
C THR A 33 10.06 -14.43 -20.43
N GLU A 34 10.28 -15.27 -19.41
CA GLU A 34 9.68 -15.11 -18.08
C GLU A 34 10.24 -13.83 -17.43
N ILE A 35 9.36 -12.88 -17.12
CA ILE A 35 9.72 -11.60 -16.47
C ILE A 35 9.27 -11.56 -15.02
N PHE A 36 8.36 -12.44 -14.63
CA PHE A 36 7.87 -12.55 -13.27
C PHE A 36 7.29 -13.95 -13.06
N ALA A 37 7.53 -14.53 -11.90
CA ALA A 37 6.81 -15.71 -11.47
C ALA A 37 6.62 -15.72 -9.95
N VAL A 38 5.48 -16.26 -9.52
CA VAL A 38 5.14 -16.53 -8.12
C VAL A 38 4.96 -18.03 -7.99
N ASN A 39 5.56 -18.61 -6.97
CA ASN A 39 5.45 -20.02 -6.64
C ASN A 39 4.66 -20.18 -5.34
N GLY A 40 3.92 -21.28 -5.24
CA GLY A 40 3.23 -21.70 -4.02
C GLY A 40 2.36 -20.61 -3.41
N THR A 41 1.37 -20.12 -4.16
CA THR A 41 0.39 -19.18 -3.60
C THR A 41 -0.65 -19.97 -2.82
N HIS A 42 -0.76 -19.66 -1.53
CA HIS A 42 -1.76 -20.22 -0.63
C HIS A 42 -2.75 -19.13 -0.28
N ILE A 43 -4.03 -19.39 -0.53
CA ILE A 43 -5.12 -18.47 -0.23
C ILE A 43 -6.10 -19.20 0.67
N GLU A 44 -6.43 -18.58 1.79
CA GLU A 44 -7.52 -19.04 2.66
C GLU A 44 -8.53 -17.91 2.82
N ALA A 45 -9.81 -18.27 2.78
CA ALA A 45 -10.90 -17.35 3.08
C ALA A 45 -11.98 -18.06 3.89
N THR A 46 -12.52 -17.37 4.89
CA THR A 46 -13.62 -17.89 5.70
C THR A 46 -14.93 -17.22 5.33
N GLU A 47 -16.02 -17.98 5.29
CA GLU A 47 -17.33 -17.36 5.12
C GLU A 47 -17.71 -16.53 6.36
N PRO A 48 -18.30 -15.34 6.18
CA PRO A 48 -18.82 -14.57 7.30
C PRO A 48 -19.98 -15.34 7.94
N THR A 49 -19.87 -15.62 9.24
CA THR A 49 -20.97 -16.22 10.03
C THR A 49 -21.67 -15.14 10.85
N ALA A 50 -22.85 -15.42 11.41
CA ALA A 50 -23.62 -14.43 12.17
C ALA A 50 -22.78 -13.82 13.33
N GLY A 51 -22.29 -12.60 13.12
CA GLY A 51 -21.46 -11.84 14.06
C GLY A 51 -19.94 -11.92 13.86
N ASN A 52 -19.44 -12.73 12.92
CA ASN A 52 -18.01 -12.82 12.61
C ASN A 52 -17.69 -12.29 11.20
N PRO A 53 -16.58 -11.56 11.02
CA PRO A 53 -16.17 -11.10 9.71
C PRO A 53 -15.70 -12.26 8.84
N LEU A 54 -15.76 -12.07 7.53
CA LEU A 54 -14.97 -12.82 6.57
C LEU A 54 -13.50 -12.55 6.89
N THR A 55 -12.67 -13.58 7.04
CA THR A 55 -11.21 -13.43 7.11
C THR A 55 -10.60 -13.93 5.82
N PHE A 56 -9.48 -13.34 5.41
CA PHE A 56 -8.71 -13.79 4.27
C PHE A 56 -7.23 -13.72 4.59
N SER A 57 -6.48 -14.70 4.09
CA SER A 57 -5.03 -14.70 4.09
C SER A 57 -4.50 -15.09 2.72
N LEU A 58 -3.32 -14.55 2.40
CA LEU A 58 -2.56 -14.92 1.22
C LEU A 58 -1.09 -15.04 1.63
N SER A 59 -0.45 -16.13 1.27
CA SER A 59 0.99 -16.29 1.37
C SER A 59 1.55 -16.87 0.08
N THR A 60 2.85 -16.66 -0.12
CA THR A 60 3.58 -17.20 -1.28
C THR A 60 4.87 -17.85 -0.81
N ASP A 61 5.22 -19.02 -1.36
CA ASP A 61 6.54 -19.62 -1.17
C ASP A 61 7.65 -18.68 -1.66
N GLY A 62 7.35 -17.91 -2.71
CA GLY A 62 8.15 -16.78 -3.13
C GLY A 62 7.84 -16.32 -4.55
N PHE A 63 8.33 -15.14 -4.89
CA PHE A 63 8.32 -14.60 -6.24
C PHE A 63 9.74 -14.39 -6.77
N ASN A 64 9.84 -14.30 -8.09
CA ASN A 64 11.00 -13.77 -8.78
C ASN A 64 10.53 -12.78 -9.84
N ALA A 65 11.31 -11.72 -10.06
CA ALA A 65 11.11 -10.77 -11.14
C ALA A 65 12.43 -10.47 -11.85
N ASP A 66 12.40 -10.48 -13.18
CA ASP A 66 13.52 -10.05 -14.02
C ASP A 66 13.27 -8.63 -14.52
N LEU A 67 14.02 -7.68 -13.94
CA LEU A 67 13.95 -6.26 -14.23
C LEU A 67 14.93 -5.83 -15.35
N SER A 68 15.70 -6.76 -15.93
CA SER A 68 16.64 -6.45 -17.01
C SER A 68 15.94 -5.99 -18.31
N GLY A 69 14.65 -6.30 -18.44
CA GLY A 69 13.80 -5.87 -19.54
C GLY A 69 13.33 -4.40 -19.45
N ILE A 70 13.72 -3.65 -18.42
CA ILE A 70 13.45 -2.21 -18.31
C ILE A 70 14.36 -1.45 -19.29
N GLU A 71 13.74 -0.73 -20.22
CA GLU A 71 14.41 -0.08 -21.34
C GLU A 71 14.89 1.35 -21.02
N ASP A 72 14.33 1.99 -20.00
CA ASP A 72 14.75 3.35 -19.60
C ASP A 72 16.22 3.34 -19.12
N PRO A 73 17.14 4.08 -19.78
CA PRO A 73 18.56 4.01 -19.49
C PRO A 73 18.93 4.38 -18.05
N LYS A 74 18.20 5.33 -17.44
CA LYS A 74 18.46 5.76 -16.06
C LYS A 74 18.06 4.67 -15.08
N SER A 75 16.85 4.13 -15.25
CA SER A 75 16.32 3.05 -14.42
C SER A 75 17.21 1.81 -14.49
N LYS A 76 17.66 1.45 -15.70
CA LYS A 76 18.59 0.34 -15.91
C LYS A 76 19.92 0.54 -15.19
N ALA A 77 20.52 1.72 -15.30
CA ALA A 77 21.78 2.04 -14.64
C ALA A 77 21.65 1.94 -13.10
N VAL A 78 20.53 2.42 -12.54
CA VAL A 78 20.25 2.32 -11.11
C VAL A 78 20.10 0.86 -10.68
N LEU A 79 19.26 0.08 -11.37
CA LEU A 79 19.05 -1.34 -11.04
C LEU A 79 20.35 -2.15 -11.11
N GLN A 80 21.19 -1.90 -12.11
CA GLN A 80 22.50 -2.52 -12.24
C GLN A 80 23.43 -2.13 -11.10
N ALA A 81 23.49 -0.85 -10.76
CA ALA A 81 24.35 -0.36 -9.69
C ALA A 81 23.93 -0.86 -8.30
N LEU A 82 22.63 -1.06 -8.08
CA LEU A 82 22.08 -1.59 -6.82
C LEU A 82 22.02 -3.13 -6.79
N GLY A 83 22.29 -3.81 -7.91
CA GLY A 83 22.26 -5.27 -8.02
C GLY A 83 20.86 -5.88 -8.12
N TYR A 84 19.85 -5.12 -8.55
CA TYR A 84 18.44 -5.53 -8.62
C TYR A 84 17.96 -5.82 -10.05
N GLU A 85 18.83 -6.32 -10.92
CA GLU A 85 18.37 -6.81 -12.24
C GLU A 85 17.44 -8.01 -12.11
N LYS A 86 17.61 -8.80 -11.05
CA LYS A 86 16.71 -9.87 -10.65
C LYS A 86 16.42 -9.73 -9.17
N ILE A 87 15.14 -9.75 -8.82
CA ILE A 87 14.69 -9.68 -7.44
C ILE A 87 13.92 -10.95 -7.10
N THR A 88 14.04 -11.37 -5.86
CA THR A 88 13.30 -12.48 -5.27
C THR A 88 12.75 -12.04 -3.92
N GLY A 89 11.78 -12.79 -3.40
CA GLY A 89 11.21 -12.53 -2.09
C GLY A 89 9.88 -13.22 -1.92
N ASN A 90 9.05 -12.76 -1.00
CA ASN A 90 7.74 -13.32 -0.71
C ASN A 90 6.72 -12.24 -0.38
N ILE A 91 5.46 -12.62 -0.46
CA ILE A 91 4.30 -11.81 -0.12
C ILE A 91 3.48 -12.57 0.91
N GLU A 92 3.13 -11.89 1.99
CA GLU A 92 2.19 -12.33 3.01
C GLU A 92 1.13 -11.25 3.22
N MET A 93 -0.11 -11.66 3.47
CA MET A 93 -1.22 -10.75 3.65
C MET A 93 -2.28 -11.40 4.53
N ASP A 94 -2.80 -10.65 5.49
CA ASP A 94 -3.95 -11.03 6.30
C ASP A 94 -4.92 -9.87 6.41
N GLY A 95 -6.21 -10.20 6.40
CA GLY A 95 -7.24 -9.21 6.61
C GLY A 95 -8.60 -9.80 6.93
N SER A 96 -9.54 -8.89 7.14
CA SER A 96 -10.92 -9.23 7.42
C SER A 96 -11.88 -8.21 6.85
N TRP A 97 -13.11 -8.65 6.60
CA TRP A 97 -14.18 -7.79 6.16
C TRP A 97 -15.50 -8.20 6.79
N GLN A 98 -16.19 -7.23 7.40
CA GLN A 98 -17.50 -7.42 8.02
C GLN A 98 -18.59 -6.86 7.09
N PRO A 99 -19.41 -7.71 6.45
CA PRO A 99 -20.41 -7.23 5.48
C PRO A 99 -21.52 -6.37 6.10
N THR A 100 -21.78 -6.50 7.40
CA THR A 100 -22.90 -5.83 8.08
C THR A 100 -22.66 -4.34 8.29
N ASP A 101 -21.43 -3.94 8.63
CA ASP A 101 -21.03 -2.53 8.80
C ASP A 101 -20.05 -2.05 7.72
N GLY A 102 -19.59 -2.96 6.86
CA GLY A 102 -18.63 -2.69 5.80
C GLY A 102 -17.22 -2.41 6.31
N ARG A 103 -16.87 -2.79 7.54
CA ARG A 103 -15.51 -2.61 8.05
C ARG A 103 -14.56 -3.58 7.36
N MET A 104 -13.54 -3.05 6.69
CA MET A 104 -12.47 -3.74 6.01
C MET A 104 -11.17 -3.44 6.74
N THR A 105 -10.47 -4.48 7.17
CA THR A 105 -9.18 -4.36 7.83
C THR A 105 -8.15 -5.20 7.08
N LEU A 106 -7.08 -4.56 6.63
CA LEU A 106 -5.85 -5.21 6.21
C LEU A 106 -4.89 -5.16 7.40
N SER A 107 -4.77 -6.29 8.11
CA SER A 107 -3.97 -6.38 9.34
C SER A 107 -2.48 -6.55 9.06
N SER A 108 -2.14 -7.17 7.93
CA SER A 108 -0.78 -7.30 7.42
C SER A 108 -0.82 -7.35 5.90
N TYR A 109 0.16 -6.71 5.29
CA TYR A 109 0.55 -6.92 3.91
C TYR A 109 2.04 -6.66 3.86
N ASP A 110 2.81 -7.72 3.79
CA ASP A 110 4.26 -7.68 3.81
C ASP A 110 4.79 -8.17 2.48
N MET A 111 5.43 -7.27 1.74
CA MET A 111 6.20 -7.60 0.55
C MET A 111 7.68 -7.56 0.91
N THR A 112 8.28 -8.73 1.08
CA THR A 112 9.70 -8.88 1.33
C THR A 112 10.44 -9.02 0.00
N VAL A 113 11.53 -8.29 -0.17
CA VAL A 113 12.46 -8.42 -1.28
C VAL A 113 13.84 -8.75 -0.71
N ASP A 114 14.38 -9.90 -1.11
CA ASP A 114 15.67 -10.39 -0.64
C ASP A 114 16.80 -9.39 -0.94
N ASN A 115 17.66 -9.14 0.04
CA ASN A 115 18.76 -8.17 -0.06
C ASN A 115 18.26 -6.75 -0.39
N ALA A 116 17.05 -6.39 0.04
CA ALA A 116 16.54 -5.03 -0.04
C ALA A 116 15.81 -4.66 1.27
N GLY A 117 14.72 -5.33 1.59
CA GLY A 117 13.91 -5.08 2.78
C GLY A 117 12.45 -5.52 2.61
N THR A 118 11.63 -5.22 3.61
CA THR A 118 10.20 -5.55 3.64
C THR A 118 9.37 -4.27 3.64
N LEU A 119 8.41 -4.16 2.71
CA LEU A 119 7.39 -3.12 2.73
C LEU A 119 6.11 -3.69 3.36
N GLY A 120 5.79 -3.19 4.54
CA GLY A 120 4.57 -3.48 5.28
C GLY A 120 3.49 -2.43 5.05
N LEU A 121 2.24 -2.87 4.86
CA LEU A 121 1.07 -2.00 4.74
C LEU A 121 -0.07 -2.52 5.63
N THR A 122 -0.71 -1.62 6.35
CA THR A 122 -1.96 -1.93 7.08
C THR A 122 -2.98 -0.83 6.85
N PHE A 123 -4.27 -1.16 6.87
CA PHE A 123 -5.34 -0.16 6.89
C PHE A 123 -6.62 -0.70 7.51
N ASP A 124 -7.44 0.21 8.02
CA ASP A 124 -8.77 -0.07 8.55
C ASP A 124 -9.74 1.00 8.05
N LEU A 125 -10.76 0.55 7.31
CA LEU A 125 -11.72 1.39 6.60
C LEU A 125 -13.15 0.90 6.89
N GLY A 126 -14.04 1.82 7.20
CA GLY A 126 -15.48 1.57 7.36
C GLY A 126 -16.27 1.94 6.10
N GLY A 127 -17.44 1.32 5.94
CA GLY A 127 -18.40 1.70 4.89
C GLY A 127 -18.29 0.92 3.57
N TYR A 128 -17.38 -0.06 3.49
CA TYR A 128 -17.22 -0.94 2.34
C TYR A 128 -18.32 -2.02 2.32
N THR A 129 -19.57 -1.61 2.33
CA THR A 129 -20.73 -2.52 2.40
C THR A 129 -20.99 -3.23 1.07
N PRO A 130 -21.75 -4.35 1.04
CA PRO A 130 -22.17 -4.99 -0.22
C PRO A 130 -22.88 -4.02 -1.18
N ASP A 131 -23.70 -3.09 -0.66
CA ASP A 131 -24.38 -2.07 -1.46
C ASP A 131 -23.40 -1.04 -2.04
N PHE A 132 -22.39 -0.65 -1.27
CA PHE A 132 -21.30 0.21 -1.75
C PHE A 132 -20.51 -0.46 -2.87
N ILE A 133 -20.10 -1.73 -2.69
CA ILE A 133 -19.38 -2.52 -3.70
C ILE A 133 -20.21 -2.63 -4.98
N LYS A 134 -21.50 -2.93 -4.86
CA LYS A 134 -22.42 -3.00 -6.01
C LYS A 134 -22.50 -1.66 -6.73
N SER A 135 -22.61 -0.56 -5.99
CA SER A 135 -22.64 0.80 -6.55
C SER A 135 -21.35 1.13 -7.32
N MET A 136 -20.19 0.73 -6.78
CA MET A 136 -18.89 0.87 -7.44
C MET A 136 -18.81 0.06 -8.75
N GLN A 137 -19.26 -1.20 -8.73
CA GLN A 137 -19.28 -2.05 -9.93
C GLN A 137 -20.21 -1.48 -11.01
N ASP A 138 -21.37 -0.96 -10.64
CA ASP A 138 -22.30 -0.33 -11.58
C ASP A 138 -21.74 0.96 -12.15
N MET A 139 -21.02 1.76 -11.34
CA MET A 139 -20.31 2.94 -11.82
C MET A 139 -19.18 2.57 -12.80
N GLN A 140 -18.36 1.57 -12.50
CA GLN A 140 -17.30 1.10 -13.38
C GLN A 140 -17.84 0.62 -14.74
N LYS A 141 -18.93 -0.17 -14.73
CA LYS A 141 -19.59 -0.60 -15.97
C LYS A 141 -20.09 0.58 -16.80
N LYS A 142 -20.70 1.58 -16.15
CA LYS A 142 -21.16 2.81 -16.82
C LYS A 142 -19.98 3.55 -17.45
N MET A 143 -18.89 3.78 -16.70
CA MET A 143 -17.70 4.47 -17.22
C MET A 143 -17.07 3.73 -18.41
N ALA A 144 -16.95 2.40 -18.33
CA ALA A 144 -16.41 1.59 -19.43
C ALA A 144 -17.25 1.68 -20.71
N SER A 145 -18.55 1.94 -20.58
CA SER A 145 -19.48 2.08 -21.71
C SER A 145 -19.64 3.52 -22.23
N GLN A 146 -19.05 4.51 -21.56
CA GLN A 146 -19.23 5.92 -21.92
C GLN A 146 -18.19 6.38 -22.97
N PRO A 147 -18.61 7.14 -24.00
CA PRO A 147 -17.69 7.79 -24.92
C PRO A 147 -16.80 8.81 -24.21
N ALA A 148 -15.54 8.94 -24.65
CA ALA A 148 -14.64 9.98 -24.17
C ALA A 148 -15.26 11.37 -24.43
N GLY A 149 -15.41 12.18 -23.37
CA GLY A 149 -16.00 13.52 -23.43
C GLY A 149 -17.50 13.61 -23.11
N ALA A 150 -18.13 12.51 -22.67
CA ALA A 150 -19.49 12.57 -22.13
C ALA A 150 -19.58 13.42 -20.84
N ASP A 151 -20.77 13.96 -20.56
CA ASP A 151 -21.01 14.69 -19.32
C ASP A 151 -20.81 13.76 -18.12
N ASN A 152 -19.90 14.16 -17.24
CA ASN A 152 -19.48 13.42 -16.05
C ASN A 152 -20.07 14.00 -14.75
N SER A 153 -21.01 14.96 -14.86
CA SER A 153 -21.61 15.65 -13.71
C SER A 153 -22.34 14.68 -12.76
N ALA A 154 -23.13 13.75 -13.30
CA ALA A 154 -23.84 12.74 -12.52
C ALA A 154 -22.90 11.75 -11.82
N GLN A 155 -21.75 11.46 -12.44
CA GLN A 155 -20.70 10.59 -11.93
C GLN A 155 -19.98 11.27 -10.76
N GLY A 156 -19.72 12.57 -10.88
CA GLY A 156 -19.17 13.37 -9.78
C GLY A 156 -20.07 13.37 -8.55
N LEU A 157 -21.39 13.53 -8.75
CA LEU A 157 -22.36 13.46 -7.65
C LEU A 157 -22.46 12.05 -7.04
N ALA A 158 -22.44 11.00 -7.87
CA ALA A 158 -22.42 9.61 -7.39
C ALA A 158 -21.15 9.30 -6.58
N MET A 159 -19.99 9.78 -7.03
CA MET A 159 -18.72 9.64 -6.31
C MET A 159 -18.76 10.36 -4.96
N LEU A 160 -19.32 11.58 -4.90
CA LEU A 160 -19.52 12.30 -3.65
C LEU A 160 -20.40 11.53 -2.67
N GLY A 161 -21.51 10.97 -3.13
CA GLY A 161 -22.38 10.13 -2.30
C GLY A 161 -21.70 8.86 -1.80
N MET A 162 -20.86 8.23 -2.63
CA MET A 162 -20.04 7.08 -2.22
C MET A 162 -18.99 7.45 -1.17
N MET A 163 -18.28 8.57 -1.34
CA MET A 163 -17.28 9.03 -0.35
C MET A 163 -17.90 9.35 1.01
N GLN A 164 -19.18 9.74 1.06
CA GLN A 164 -19.89 9.98 2.32
C GLN A 164 -20.12 8.70 3.14
N GLN A 165 -20.08 7.53 2.50
CA GLN A 165 -20.26 6.24 3.19
C GLN A 165 -18.95 5.74 3.81
N LEU A 166 -17.80 6.22 3.34
CA LEU A 166 -16.49 5.75 3.76
C LEU A 166 -15.99 6.46 5.00
N THR A 167 -15.41 5.69 5.91
CA THR A 167 -14.78 6.20 7.14
C THR A 167 -13.35 5.65 7.24
N PHE A 168 -12.41 6.53 7.52
CA PHE A 168 -11.01 6.18 7.78
C PHE A 168 -10.82 5.90 9.26
N HIS A 169 -10.23 4.75 9.60
CA HIS A 169 -9.86 4.42 10.98
C HIS A 169 -8.36 4.53 11.18
N THR A 170 -7.58 3.72 10.47
CA THR A 170 -6.12 3.74 10.55
C THR A 170 -5.49 3.36 9.21
N ALA A 171 -4.23 3.76 9.01
CA ALA A 171 -3.37 3.21 7.98
C ALA A 171 -1.91 3.34 8.40
N SER A 172 -1.10 2.33 8.13
CA SER A 172 0.34 2.38 8.34
C SER A 172 1.09 1.89 7.11
N ILE A 173 2.24 2.53 6.87
CA ILE A 173 3.24 2.10 5.91
C ILE A 173 4.55 1.94 6.66
N ARG A 174 5.11 0.73 6.63
CA ARG A 174 6.36 0.40 7.29
C ARG A 174 7.37 -0.12 6.28
N PHE A 175 8.61 0.29 6.43
CA PHE A 175 9.73 -0.28 5.70
C PHE A 175 10.74 -0.83 6.70
N ASP A 176 10.97 -2.14 6.68
CA ASP A 176 12.06 -2.80 7.40
C ASP A 176 13.24 -2.98 6.44
N ASP A 177 14.35 -2.31 6.72
CA ASP A 177 15.54 -2.33 5.87
C ASP A 177 16.38 -3.59 6.12
N ASP A 178 16.81 -4.22 5.04
CA ASP A 178 17.83 -5.29 5.08
C ASP A 178 19.16 -4.78 4.49
N SER A 179 19.11 -4.17 3.31
CA SER A 179 20.29 -3.51 2.73
C SER A 179 20.00 -2.41 1.71
N LEU A 180 18.73 -2.13 1.39
CA LEU A 180 18.37 -1.17 0.35
C LEU A 180 18.86 0.24 0.70
N THR A 181 18.69 0.67 1.94
CA THR A 181 19.04 2.03 2.38
C THR A 181 20.53 2.29 2.18
N THR A 182 21.39 1.39 2.66
CA THR A 182 22.84 1.52 2.48
C THR A 182 23.23 1.51 1.00
N LYS A 183 22.66 0.62 0.18
CA LYS A 183 22.94 0.58 -1.26
C LYS A 183 22.55 1.88 -1.97
N VAL A 184 21.41 2.48 -1.61
CA VAL A 184 20.96 3.75 -2.18
C VAL A 184 21.88 4.90 -1.75
N LEU A 185 22.27 4.96 -0.48
CA LEU A 185 23.21 5.97 0.01
C LEU A 185 24.57 5.85 -0.70
N ASP A 186 25.10 4.64 -0.84
CA ASP A 186 26.34 4.36 -1.55
C ASP A 186 26.27 4.76 -3.02
N PHE A 187 25.16 4.45 -3.69
CA PHE A 187 24.94 4.80 -5.09
C PHE A 187 24.95 6.32 -5.31
N VAL A 188 24.21 7.07 -4.49
CA VAL A 188 24.14 8.54 -4.59
C VAL A 188 25.48 9.18 -4.22
N ALA A 189 26.15 8.65 -3.19
CA ALA A 189 27.47 9.11 -2.76
C ALA A 189 28.51 8.94 -3.87
N ASN A 190 28.53 7.78 -4.52
CA ASN A 190 29.39 7.50 -5.67
C ASN A 190 29.11 8.43 -6.86
N MET A 191 27.85 8.77 -7.11
CA MET A 191 27.46 9.71 -8.16
C MET A 191 27.97 11.14 -7.89
N GLN A 192 28.01 11.54 -6.62
CA GLN A 192 28.43 12.88 -6.19
C GLN A 192 29.92 12.97 -5.83
N GLY A 193 30.62 11.85 -5.71
CA GLY A 193 32.01 11.80 -5.26
C GLY A 193 32.19 12.19 -3.79
N VAL A 194 31.20 11.89 -2.95
CA VAL A 194 31.19 12.16 -1.49
C VAL A 194 31.01 10.87 -0.70
N GLN A 195 31.01 10.93 0.64
CA GLN A 195 30.77 9.75 1.45
C GLN A 195 29.26 9.48 1.64
N PRO A 196 28.84 8.21 1.83
CA PRO A 196 27.44 7.86 2.13
C PRO A 196 26.88 8.59 3.36
N SER A 197 27.72 8.79 4.37
CA SER A 197 27.36 9.56 5.57
C SER A 197 27.07 11.04 5.26
N ASP A 198 27.72 11.63 4.25
CA ASP A 198 27.44 13.00 3.83
C ASP A 198 26.05 13.09 3.18
N ILE A 199 25.67 12.08 2.39
CA ILE A 199 24.32 12.00 1.80
C ILE A 199 23.26 11.82 2.89
N ALA A 200 23.50 10.93 3.86
CA ALA A 200 22.61 10.76 5.01
C ALA A 200 22.45 12.06 5.81
N ASN A 201 23.54 12.77 6.10
CA ASN A 201 23.51 14.05 6.81
C ASN A 201 22.77 15.14 6.02
N GLN A 202 22.91 15.17 4.69
CA GLN A 202 22.14 16.07 3.84
C GLN A 202 20.64 15.77 3.91
N ALA A 203 20.24 14.50 3.84
CA ALA A 203 18.85 14.09 3.95
C ALA A 203 18.24 14.50 5.30
N LYS A 204 18.96 14.25 6.40
CA LYS A 204 18.55 14.67 7.76
C LYS A 204 18.33 16.17 7.87
N ALA A 205 19.10 16.99 7.16
CA ALA A 205 18.96 18.44 7.18
C ALA A 205 17.85 18.95 6.24
N ILE A 206 17.76 18.41 5.02
CA ILE A 206 16.91 18.94 3.95
C ILE A 206 15.46 18.48 4.11
N VAL A 207 15.23 17.22 4.48
CA VAL A 207 13.87 16.65 4.54
C VAL A 207 12.98 17.43 5.51
N PRO A 208 13.38 17.72 6.76
CA PRO A 208 12.55 18.51 7.67
C PRO A 208 12.27 19.93 7.16
N ILE A 209 13.23 20.56 6.46
CA ILE A 209 13.05 21.89 5.86
C ILE A 209 12.01 21.84 4.74
N MET A 210 12.08 20.83 3.87
CA MET A 210 11.09 20.63 2.81
C MET A 210 9.70 20.35 3.39
N MET A 211 9.62 19.54 4.44
CA MET A 211 8.36 19.27 5.13
C MET A 211 7.76 20.53 5.74
N ALA A 212 8.58 21.40 6.35
CA ALA A 212 8.12 22.66 6.91
C ALA A 212 7.53 23.63 5.87
N GLN A 213 7.79 23.43 4.58
CA GLN A 213 7.18 24.23 3.50
C GLN A 213 5.77 23.75 3.13
N VAL A 214 5.43 22.50 3.42
CA VAL A 214 4.17 21.86 3.02
C VAL A 214 3.24 21.54 4.20
N ILE A 215 3.79 21.41 5.41
CA ILE A 215 3.09 21.02 6.64
C ILE A 215 3.35 22.09 7.71
N GLN A 216 2.31 22.45 8.48
CA GLN A 216 2.41 23.44 9.57
C GLN A 216 2.66 22.79 10.94
N ASP A 217 2.42 21.49 11.07
CA ASP A 217 2.58 20.74 12.32
C ASP A 217 4.06 20.60 12.74
N GLN A 218 4.48 21.47 13.65
CA GLN A 218 5.85 21.47 14.21
C GLN A 218 6.17 20.20 15.01
N ALA A 219 5.17 19.57 15.63
CA ALA A 219 5.39 18.34 16.38
C ALA A 219 5.67 17.18 15.42
N LEU A 220 4.93 17.10 14.32
CA LEU A 220 5.19 16.12 13.27
C LEU A 220 6.55 16.35 12.59
N ILE A 221 6.91 17.59 12.24
CA ILE A 221 8.22 17.90 11.65
C ILE A 221 9.36 17.45 12.56
N LYS A 222 9.24 17.73 13.87
CA LYS A 222 10.21 17.28 14.87
C LYS A 222 10.28 15.75 14.91
N ASN A 223 9.12 15.08 14.99
CA ASN A 223 9.04 13.63 15.04
C ASN A 223 9.64 12.96 13.80
N VAL A 224 9.40 13.50 12.59
CA VAL A 224 10.07 13.02 11.37
C VAL A 224 11.58 13.25 11.42
N SER A 225 12.04 14.41 11.90
CA SER A 225 13.47 14.68 12.03
C SER A 225 14.17 13.69 12.96
N GLU A 226 13.53 13.32 14.07
CA GLU A 226 14.05 12.35 15.04
C GLU A 226 14.06 10.92 14.47
N ALA A 227 12.94 10.49 13.86
CA ALA A 227 12.82 9.17 13.24
C ALA A 227 13.80 9.02 12.06
N LEU A 228 13.87 10.03 11.17
CA LEU A 228 14.79 10.02 10.03
C LEU A 228 16.26 9.98 10.48
N THR A 229 16.61 10.71 11.54
CA THR A 229 17.98 10.67 12.09
C THR A 229 18.30 9.28 12.59
N THR A 230 17.40 8.71 13.41
CA THR A 230 17.54 7.35 13.97
C THR A 230 17.69 6.30 12.87
N PHE A 231 16.81 6.34 11.88
CA PHE A 231 16.83 5.42 10.75
C PHE A 231 18.11 5.56 9.91
N LEU A 232 18.54 6.77 9.57
CA LEU A 232 19.72 6.96 8.73
C LEU A 232 21.05 6.74 9.47
N ASP A 233 21.06 6.74 10.81
CA ASP A 233 22.24 6.37 11.61
C ASP A 233 22.40 4.85 11.76
N ASP A 234 21.29 4.13 11.88
CA ASP A 234 21.25 2.67 12.04
C ASP A 234 19.98 2.13 11.36
N PRO A 235 20.00 1.94 10.02
CA PRO A 235 18.79 1.55 9.27
C PRO A 235 18.29 0.18 9.72
N LYS A 236 17.08 0.14 10.27
CA LYS A 236 16.36 -1.11 10.58
C LYS A 236 14.91 -1.02 10.20
N SER A 237 14.20 0.01 10.66
CA SER A 237 12.82 0.21 10.26
C SER A 237 12.40 1.67 10.28
N LEU A 238 11.46 2.03 9.40
CA LEU A 238 10.82 3.34 9.35
C LEU A 238 9.32 3.13 9.12
N GLU A 239 8.50 3.68 10.00
CA GLU A 239 7.04 3.53 9.92
C GLU A 239 6.37 4.91 9.90
N ILE A 240 5.41 5.06 9.00
CA ILE A 240 4.50 6.20 8.91
C ILE A 240 3.10 5.68 9.24
N ASN A 241 2.56 6.09 10.37
CA ASN A 241 1.25 5.67 10.85
C ASN A 241 0.30 6.86 10.88
N ALA A 242 -0.93 6.66 10.41
CA ALA A 242 -2.04 7.61 10.51
C ALA A 242 -3.14 6.97 11.37
N ALA A 243 -3.24 7.44 12.61
CA ALA A 243 -4.17 6.91 13.61
C ALA A 243 -4.89 8.07 14.34
N PRO A 244 -5.95 8.65 13.74
CA PRO A 244 -6.72 9.71 14.38
C PRO A 244 -7.41 9.21 15.66
N ALA A 245 -7.59 10.11 16.63
CA ALA A 245 -8.24 9.78 17.91
C ALA A 245 -9.70 9.33 17.77
N GLN A 246 -10.35 9.66 16.66
CA GLN A 246 -11.70 9.23 16.28
C GLN A 246 -11.71 8.91 14.78
N PRO A 247 -12.51 7.94 14.32
CA PRO A 247 -12.67 7.66 12.90
C PRO A 247 -13.09 8.90 12.10
N VAL A 248 -12.49 9.12 10.94
CA VAL A 248 -12.68 10.34 10.14
C VAL A 248 -13.42 10.00 8.84
N PRO A 249 -14.62 10.56 8.59
CA PRO A 249 -15.30 10.41 7.32
C PRO A 249 -14.44 10.92 6.15
N PHE A 250 -14.41 10.16 5.04
CA PHE A 250 -13.62 10.54 3.86
C PHE A 250 -14.05 11.90 3.29
N ALA A 251 -15.34 12.25 3.40
CA ALA A 251 -15.83 13.56 3.02
C ALA A 251 -15.15 14.72 3.80
N LEU A 252 -14.82 14.52 5.07
CA LEU A 252 -14.08 15.51 5.86
C LEU A 252 -12.61 15.57 5.45
N ILE A 253 -12.00 14.43 5.13
CA ILE A 253 -10.63 14.39 4.59
C ILE A 253 -10.57 15.16 3.27
N ALA A 254 -11.51 14.92 2.35
CA ALA A 254 -11.61 15.63 1.08
C ALA A 254 -11.83 17.13 1.27
N ALA A 255 -12.72 17.53 2.19
CA ALA A 255 -12.94 18.93 2.53
C ALA A 255 -11.66 19.58 3.09
N GLY A 256 -10.99 18.91 4.03
CA GLY A 256 -9.72 19.36 4.61
C GLY A 256 -8.62 19.51 3.57
N ALA A 257 -8.52 18.59 2.60
CA ALA A 257 -7.58 18.67 1.49
C ALA A 257 -7.77 19.92 0.63
N MET A 258 -9.01 20.39 0.47
CA MET A 258 -9.33 21.59 -0.31
C MET A 258 -9.15 22.88 0.50
N SER A 259 -9.51 22.87 1.79
CA SER A 259 -9.53 24.09 2.61
C SER A 259 -8.22 24.36 3.35
N ALA A 260 -7.54 23.31 3.81
CA ALA A 260 -6.36 23.39 4.66
C ALA A 260 -5.53 22.09 4.58
N PRO A 261 -4.97 21.74 3.40
CA PRO A 261 -4.24 20.48 3.21
C PRO A 261 -3.06 20.30 4.18
N GLN A 262 -2.46 21.40 4.63
CA GLN A 262 -1.35 21.42 5.59
C GLN A 262 -1.72 20.94 7.01
N GLU A 263 -3.02 20.94 7.35
CA GLU A 263 -3.55 20.48 8.66
C GLU A 263 -4.02 19.02 8.62
N LEU A 264 -4.03 18.37 7.45
CA LEU A 264 -4.47 16.98 7.30
C LEU A 264 -3.64 16.00 8.13
N PRO A 265 -2.29 16.07 8.14
CA PRO A 265 -1.50 15.12 8.93
C PRO A 265 -1.87 15.16 10.42
N LYS A 266 -2.11 16.35 10.95
CA LYS A 266 -2.57 16.54 12.33
C LYS A 266 -3.97 15.96 12.56
N THR A 267 -4.90 16.20 11.62
CA THR A 267 -6.27 15.65 11.68
C THR A 267 -6.27 14.13 11.67
N LEU A 268 -5.38 13.53 10.88
CA LEU A 268 -5.22 12.09 10.73
C LEU A 268 -4.31 11.46 11.81
N GLY A 269 -3.80 12.26 12.76
CA GLY A 269 -2.91 11.76 13.80
C GLY A 269 -1.66 11.08 13.24
N VAL A 270 -1.05 11.69 12.20
CA VAL A 270 0.13 11.12 11.54
C VAL A 270 1.33 11.18 12.48
N THR A 271 2.05 10.07 12.57
CA THR A 271 3.32 9.92 13.29
C THR A 271 4.32 9.15 12.44
N VAL A 272 5.60 9.41 12.66
CA VAL A 272 6.72 8.70 12.06
C VAL A 272 7.60 8.14 13.17
N THR A 273 7.88 6.85 13.11
CA THR A 273 8.75 6.14 14.08
C THR A 273 9.86 5.42 13.32
N ALA A 274 10.97 5.15 14.00
CA ALA A 274 12.08 4.43 13.42
C ALA A 274 12.68 3.46 14.43
N ASN A 275 13.00 2.26 13.97
CA ASN A 275 13.61 1.18 14.76
C ASN A 275 12.76 0.73 15.96
N ASP A 276 11.43 0.87 15.84
CA ASP A 276 10.41 0.40 16.81
C ASP A 276 9.74 -0.91 16.36
#